data_AF-G3IH80-F1
#
_entry.id   AF-G3IH80-F1
#
_cell.length_a   1.000
_cell.length_b   1.000
_cell.length_c   1.000
_cell.angle_alpha   90.00
_cell.angle_beta   90.00
_cell.angle_gamma   90.00
#
_symmetry.space_group_name_H-M   'P 1'
#
loop_
_entity.id
_entity.type
_entity.pdbx_description
1 polymer ?
#
loop_
_entity_poly.entity_id
_entity_poly.type
_entity_poly.pdbx_seq_one_letter_code
_entity_poly.pdbx_strand_id
1 'polypeptide(L)'
;MFRFVLLETDGAPEVIAALQVFTWCMAEALGKENKQMKFSLKTYFPYGAPALTAVLSQHPEAIPQRHQLQPLLHISQLLREAVEDPTHGSQQTPFESWFLFIHFGGWVDLAVQQLLRTEAEPPEGLLWLLAFYYSPQDGSQQRVQTMVELKALLSHLLMLLRGERLSAVDVQKAAPRAPICGQLVRRLLLSLLLWTPEGHPIAREAVTHMAHTDAVTHEIVGFLDQTLYRLDHLCVEASRKLARELLQELGAQV
;
A
#
# COMPACT_ATOMS: atom_id res chain seq x y z
N MET A 1 -19.02 -2.56 12.98
CA MET A 1 -19.16 -3.36 11.75
C MET A 1 -17.81 -3.58 11.08
N PHE A 2 -17.17 -2.55 10.49
CA PHE A 2 -15.89 -2.68 9.78
C PHE A 2 -14.77 -3.38 10.54
N ARG A 3 -14.65 -3.12 11.85
CA ARG A 3 -13.71 -3.81 12.74
C ARG A 3 -13.87 -5.33 12.74
N PHE A 4 -15.11 -5.81 12.85
CA PHE A 4 -15.38 -7.25 12.91
C PHE A 4 -15.11 -7.91 11.56
N VAL A 5 -15.56 -7.28 10.47
CA VAL A 5 -15.33 -7.78 9.11
C VAL A 5 -13.83 -7.91 8.84
N LEU A 6 -13.02 -6.90 9.16
CA LEU A 6 -11.57 -6.96 8.95
C LEU A 6 -10.87 -8.08 9.75
N LEU A 7 -11.33 -8.34 10.98
CA LEU A 7 -10.80 -9.43 11.80
C LEU A 7 -11.22 -10.81 11.27
N GLU A 8 -12.45 -10.93 10.78
CA GLU A 8 -12.99 -12.17 10.20
C GLU A 8 -12.35 -12.50 8.85
N THR A 9 -12.00 -11.49 8.07
CA THR A 9 -11.39 -11.66 6.74
C THR A 9 -9.87 -11.53 6.75
N ASP A 10 -9.24 -11.45 7.92
CA ASP A 10 -7.79 -11.25 8.09
C ASP A 10 -7.23 -10.13 7.19
N GLY A 11 -7.96 -9.01 7.10
CA GLY A 11 -7.56 -7.89 6.25
C GLY A 11 -7.64 -8.13 4.74
N ALA A 12 -8.54 -8.99 4.27
CA ALA A 12 -8.80 -9.21 2.85
C ALA A 12 -8.77 -7.89 2.02
N PRO A 13 -8.03 -7.84 0.91
CA PRO A 13 -7.84 -6.62 0.12
C PRO A 13 -9.15 -5.95 -0.33
N GLU A 14 -10.16 -6.74 -0.67
CA GLU A 14 -11.48 -6.27 -1.12
C GLU A 14 -12.23 -5.54 0.00
N VAL A 15 -12.12 -6.04 1.24
CA VAL A 15 -12.71 -5.40 2.42
C VAL A 15 -11.99 -4.09 2.70
N ILE A 16 -10.65 -4.07 2.63
CA ILE A 16 -9.85 -2.85 2.79
C ILE A 16 -10.24 -1.81 1.73
N ALA A 17 -10.37 -2.22 0.47
CA ALA A 17 -10.73 -1.33 -0.63
C ALA A 17 -12.13 -0.71 -0.43
N ALA A 18 -13.15 -1.52 -0.12
CA ALA A 18 -14.50 -1.04 0.15
C ALA A 18 -14.54 -0.04 1.32
N LEU A 19 -13.76 -0.33 2.37
CA LEU A 19 -13.65 0.49 3.55
C LEU A 19 -12.93 1.83 3.29
N GLN A 20 -11.91 1.82 2.44
CA GLN A 20 -11.22 3.04 2.00
C GLN A 20 -12.13 3.94 1.17
N VAL A 21 -12.88 3.37 0.21
CA VAL A 21 -13.88 4.10 -0.58
C VAL A 21 -14.94 4.71 0.34
N PHE A 22 -15.46 3.93 1.28
CA PHE A 22 -16.43 4.44 2.27
C PHE A 22 -15.85 5.60 3.09
N THR A 23 -14.65 5.44 3.63
CA THR A 23 -14.01 6.47 4.47
C THR A 23 -13.77 7.75 3.67
N TRP A 24 -13.32 7.63 2.42
CA TRP A 24 -13.13 8.75 1.52
C TRP A 24 -14.45 9.50 1.28
N CYS A 25 -15.50 8.80 0.85
CA CYS A 25 -16.81 9.39 0.59
C CYS A 25 -17.37 10.07 1.84
N MET A 26 -17.19 9.46 3.01
CA MET A 26 -17.56 10.05 4.29
C MET A 26 -16.79 11.34 4.56
N ALA A 27 -15.46 11.33 4.45
CA ALA A 27 -14.62 12.52 4.69
C ALA A 27 -14.95 13.67 3.72
N GLU A 28 -15.21 13.36 2.45
CA GLU A 28 -15.61 14.33 1.44
C GLU A 28 -16.99 14.93 1.75
N ALA A 29 -17.97 14.11 2.13
CA ALA A 29 -19.29 14.57 2.55
C ALA A 29 -19.20 15.45 3.81
N LEU A 30 -18.42 15.04 4.81
CA LEU A 30 -18.15 15.82 6.02
C LEU A 30 -17.54 17.20 5.68
N GLY A 31 -16.61 17.24 4.72
CA GLY A 31 -15.97 18.49 4.27
C GLY A 31 -16.90 19.42 3.50
N LYS A 32 -17.88 18.90 2.75
CA LYS A 32 -18.86 19.69 1.99
C LYS A 32 -20.00 20.23 2.87
N GLU A 33 -20.41 19.50 3.90
CA GLU A 33 -21.48 19.88 4.83
C GLU A 33 -21.03 20.81 5.98
N ASN A 34 -19.85 21.45 5.83
CA ASN A 34 -19.15 22.27 6.83
C ASN A 34 -19.87 23.58 7.25
N LYS A 35 -21.21 23.61 7.19
CA LYS A 35 -22.06 24.61 7.84
C LYS A 35 -22.84 24.07 9.04
N GLN A 36 -22.98 22.73 9.25
CA GLN A 36 -23.86 22.20 10.32
C GLN A 36 -23.50 20.83 10.95
N MET A 37 -22.32 20.24 10.76
CA MET A 37 -22.07 18.90 11.30
C MET A 37 -21.73 18.84 12.80
N LYS A 38 -22.46 17.96 13.51
CA LYS A 38 -22.37 17.69 14.96
C LYS A 38 -21.24 16.74 15.38
N PHE A 39 -20.57 16.07 14.44
CA PHE A 39 -19.63 14.98 14.75
C PHE A 39 -18.30 15.16 13.99
N SER A 40 -17.19 14.97 14.69
CA SER A 40 -15.83 15.07 14.13
C SER A 40 -15.33 13.69 13.70
N LEU A 41 -14.28 13.62 12.88
CA LEU A 41 -13.60 12.34 12.54
C LEU A 41 -13.18 11.55 13.80
N LYS A 42 -12.87 12.25 14.90
CA LYS A 42 -12.58 11.64 16.21
C LYS A 42 -13.74 10.79 16.73
N THR A 43 -14.99 11.09 16.37
CA THR A 43 -16.16 10.29 16.74
C THR A 43 -16.15 8.91 16.06
N TYR A 44 -15.56 8.80 14.87
CA TYR A 44 -15.46 7.56 14.10
C TYR A 44 -14.20 6.76 14.44
N PHE A 45 -13.15 7.44 14.89
CA PHE A 45 -11.90 6.83 15.36
C PHE A 45 -11.61 7.20 16.82
N PRO A 46 -12.43 6.74 17.78
CA PRO A 46 -12.31 7.13 19.19
C PRO A 46 -10.98 6.68 19.81
N TYR A 47 -10.39 5.62 19.27
CA TYR A 47 -9.09 5.09 19.68
C TYR A 47 -7.94 5.58 18.81
N GLY A 48 -8.15 6.49 17.86
CA GLY A 48 -7.10 7.01 16.98
C GLY A 48 -6.23 8.05 17.67
N ALA A 49 -4.91 7.97 17.50
CA ALA A 49 -4.00 8.99 18.00
C ALA A 49 -4.29 10.31 17.25
N PRO A 50 -4.50 11.46 17.94
CA PRO A 50 -4.92 12.69 17.28
C PRO A 50 -3.94 13.18 16.20
N ALA A 51 -2.63 13.12 16.47
CA ALA A 51 -1.60 13.51 15.51
C ALA A 51 -1.64 12.63 14.26
N LEU A 52 -1.74 11.31 14.43
CA LEU A 52 -1.83 10.36 13.33
C LEU A 52 -3.10 10.56 12.50
N THR A 53 -4.25 10.75 13.16
CA THR A 53 -5.53 11.01 12.48
C THR A 53 -5.48 12.28 11.64
N ALA A 54 -4.87 13.35 12.17
CA ALA A 54 -4.74 14.62 11.47
C ALA A 54 -3.89 14.50 10.21
N VAL A 55 -2.78 13.77 10.27
CA VAL A 55 -1.89 13.56 9.10
C VAL A 55 -2.56 12.66 8.08
N LEU A 56 -3.15 11.54 8.51
CA LEU A 56 -3.80 10.59 7.61
C LEU A 56 -5.03 11.16 6.90
N SER A 57 -5.70 12.15 7.48
CA SER A 57 -6.85 12.83 6.87
C SER A 57 -6.49 13.67 5.64
N GLN A 58 -5.20 13.90 5.38
CA GLN A 58 -4.75 14.59 4.17
C GLN A 58 -4.90 13.67 2.95
N HIS A 59 -5.24 14.25 1.80
CA HIS A 59 -5.31 13.51 0.54
C HIS A 59 -3.89 13.31 -0.02
N PRO A 60 -3.36 12.06 -0.07
CA PRO A 60 -1.98 11.81 -0.52
C PRO A 60 -1.70 12.35 -1.93
N GLU A 61 -2.69 12.25 -2.83
CA GLU A 61 -2.60 12.70 -4.21
C GLU A 61 -2.55 14.23 -4.35
N ALA A 62 -3.06 14.98 -3.36
CA ALA A 62 -3.00 16.45 -3.36
C ALA A 62 -1.62 16.99 -2.92
N ILE A 63 -0.75 16.13 -2.37
CA ILE A 63 0.57 16.54 -1.89
C ILE A 63 1.52 16.63 -3.08
N PRO A 64 2.17 17.80 -3.31
CA PRO A 64 3.10 17.95 -4.42
C PRO A 64 4.23 16.92 -4.37
N GLN A 65 4.58 16.34 -5.51
CA GLN A 65 5.49 15.21 -5.63
C GLN A 65 6.80 15.36 -4.82
N ARG A 66 7.42 16.54 -4.87
CA ARG A 66 8.68 16.87 -4.16
C ARG A 66 8.58 16.84 -2.63
N HIS A 67 7.37 16.85 -2.07
CA HIS A 67 7.13 16.87 -0.62
C HIS A 67 6.48 15.60 -0.09
N GLN A 68 6.21 14.60 -0.94
CA GLN A 68 5.47 13.39 -0.57
C GLN A 68 6.22 12.51 0.45
N LEU A 69 7.55 12.53 0.45
CA LEU A 69 8.36 11.71 1.37
C LEU A 69 8.20 12.11 2.84
N GLN A 70 8.14 13.40 3.16
CA GLN A 70 8.14 13.88 4.54
C GLN A 70 6.90 13.44 5.33
N PRO A 71 5.66 13.58 4.82
CA PRO A 71 4.46 13.04 5.47
C PRO A 71 4.53 11.53 5.70
N LEU A 72 5.07 10.75 4.76
CA LEU A 72 5.21 9.30 4.91
C LEU A 72 6.15 8.92 6.06
N LEU A 73 7.30 9.60 6.16
CA LEU A 73 8.23 9.37 7.26
C LEU A 73 7.62 9.77 8.61
N HIS A 74 6.85 10.86 8.64
CA HIS A 74 6.14 11.29 9.83
C HIS A 74 5.04 10.29 10.24
N ILE A 75 4.26 9.78 9.29
CA ILE A 75 3.27 8.71 9.54
C ILE A 75 3.96 7.46 10.10
N SER A 76 5.05 7.03 9.48
CA SER A 76 5.84 5.89 9.95
C SER A 76 6.32 6.08 11.39
N GLN A 77 6.82 7.26 11.72
CA GLN A 77 7.26 7.59 13.07
C GLN A 77 6.10 7.51 14.08
N LEU A 78 4.98 8.16 13.80
CA LEU A 78 3.80 8.16 14.68
C LEU A 78 3.25 6.75 14.90
N LEU A 79 3.20 5.94 13.84
CA LEU A 79 2.79 4.53 13.94
C LEU A 79 3.78 3.72 14.78
N ARG A 80 5.08 3.96 14.61
CA ARG A 80 6.11 3.25 15.36
C ARG A 80 6.07 3.58 16.84
N GLU A 81 5.91 4.86 17.19
CA GLU A 81 5.72 5.32 18.57
C GLU A 81 4.46 4.67 19.17
N ALA A 82 3.34 4.62 18.43
CA ALA A 82 2.10 4.01 18.92
C ALA A 82 2.17 2.49 19.10
N VAL A 83 3.03 1.79 18.35
CA VAL A 83 3.07 0.32 18.28
C VAL A 83 4.23 -0.28 19.10
N GLU A 84 5.37 0.39 19.14
CA GLU A 84 6.61 -0.15 19.71
C GLU A 84 7.03 0.53 21.02
N ASP A 85 6.47 1.68 21.40
CA ASP A 85 6.86 2.40 22.62
C ASP A 85 6.11 1.89 23.87
N PRO A 86 6.81 1.24 24.83
CA PRO A 86 6.19 0.75 26.05
C PRO A 86 5.76 1.87 27.03
N THR A 87 6.28 3.09 26.87
CA THR A 87 5.98 4.23 27.77
C THR A 87 4.59 4.81 27.56
N HIS A 88 3.97 4.56 26.39
CA HIS A 88 2.64 5.04 26.01
C HIS A 88 1.49 4.16 26.52
N GLY A 89 1.75 3.28 27.50
CA GLY A 89 0.74 2.72 28.39
C GLY A 89 -0.46 2.07 27.71
N SER A 90 -0.29 0.88 27.12
CA SER A 90 -1.31 -0.18 26.97
C SER A 90 -2.66 0.09 26.26
N GLN A 91 -2.97 1.30 25.77
CA GLN A 91 -4.33 1.58 25.28
C GLN A 91 -4.55 1.36 23.78
N GLN A 92 -3.53 1.53 22.93
CA GLN A 92 -3.65 1.26 21.49
C GLN A 92 -2.99 -0.07 21.15
N THR A 93 -3.80 -1.03 20.73
CA THR A 93 -3.27 -2.27 20.15
C THR A 93 -2.66 -1.95 18.77
N PRO A 94 -1.66 -2.70 18.29
CA PRO A 94 -1.15 -2.55 16.92
C PRO A 94 -2.25 -2.58 15.87
N PHE A 95 -3.31 -3.34 16.15
CA PHE A 95 -4.53 -3.36 15.35
C PHE A 95 -5.24 -2.01 15.27
N GLU A 96 -5.37 -1.21 16.33
CA GLU A 96 -6.03 0.12 16.24
C GLU A 96 -5.25 1.08 15.34
N SER A 97 -3.93 1.08 15.47
CA SER A 97 -3.05 1.91 14.64
C SER A 97 -3.09 1.47 13.18
N TRP A 98 -3.09 0.16 12.93
CA TRP A 98 -3.25 -0.39 11.59
C TRP A 98 -4.63 -0.12 11.02
N PHE A 99 -5.69 -0.33 11.80
CA PHE A 99 -7.08 -0.07 11.44
C PHE A 99 -7.24 1.39 11.00
N LEU A 100 -6.73 2.34 11.79
CA LEU A 100 -6.73 3.75 11.40
C LEU A 100 -5.96 3.98 10.10
N PHE A 101 -4.77 3.41 9.98
CA PHE A 101 -3.91 3.58 8.79
C PHE A 101 -4.57 3.10 7.50
N ILE A 102 -5.20 1.92 7.52
CA ILE A 102 -5.84 1.37 6.32
C ILE A 102 -7.11 2.12 5.90
N HIS A 103 -7.76 2.88 6.78
CA HIS A 103 -8.97 3.65 6.44
C HIS A 103 -8.68 4.80 5.50
N PHE A 104 -7.57 5.50 5.73
CA PHE A 104 -7.19 6.69 4.96
C PHE A 104 -6.34 6.32 3.75
N GLY A 105 -6.83 5.37 2.94
CA GLY A 105 -6.07 4.71 1.87
C GLY A 105 -5.22 5.62 0.98
N GLY A 106 -4.13 5.06 0.45
CA GLY A 106 -3.25 5.73 -0.54
C GLY A 106 -1.87 6.09 -0.06
N TRP A 107 -1.67 6.12 1.25
CA TRP A 107 -0.35 6.26 1.84
C TRP A 107 0.58 5.09 1.49
N VAL A 108 0.06 3.86 1.43
CA VAL A 108 0.86 2.69 1.05
C VAL A 108 1.30 2.75 -0.40
N ASP A 109 0.38 3.08 -1.30
CA ASP A 109 0.69 3.25 -2.72
C ASP A 109 1.72 4.36 -2.93
N LEU A 110 1.53 5.47 -2.23
CA LEU A 110 2.48 6.57 -2.24
C LEU A 110 3.86 6.14 -1.70
N ALA A 111 3.91 5.34 -0.64
CA ALA A 111 5.15 4.79 -0.10
C ALA A 111 5.87 3.90 -1.13
N VAL A 112 5.14 3.01 -1.81
CA VAL A 112 5.71 2.16 -2.87
C VAL A 112 6.20 3.01 -4.04
N GLN A 113 5.46 4.06 -4.46
CA GLN A 113 5.91 4.97 -5.51
C GLN A 113 7.21 5.67 -5.14
N GLN A 114 7.34 6.14 -3.89
CA GLN A 114 8.56 6.79 -3.41
C GLN A 114 9.74 5.81 -3.38
N LEU A 115 9.52 4.57 -2.94
CA LEU A 115 10.55 3.53 -2.93
C LEU A 115 11.05 3.18 -4.33
N LEU A 116 10.15 3.02 -5.30
CA LEU A 116 10.52 2.69 -6.68
C LEU A 116 11.25 3.84 -7.40
N ARG A 117 11.08 5.09 -6.95
CA ARG A 117 11.79 6.26 -7.47
C ARG A 117 13.09 6.56 -6.73
N THR A 118 13.39 5.84 -5.65
CA THR A 118 14.58 6.13 -4.84
C THR A 118 15.83 5.71 -5.63
N GLU A 119 16.72 6.67 -5.88
CA GLU A 119 18.02 6.39 -6.52
C GLU A 119 19.06 5.85 -5.53
N ALA A 120 18.95 6.29 -4.27
CA ALA A 120 19.81 5.95 -3.15
C ALA A 120 19.28 4.76 -2.33
N GLU A 121 19.75 4.65 -1.09
CA GLU A 121 19.25 3.66 -0.14
C GLU A 121 17.79 3.95 0.27
N PRO A 122 16.88 2.96 0.29
CA PRO A 122 15.49 3.18 0.66
C PRO A 122 15.38 3.63 2.13
N PRO A 123 14.62 4.70 2.42
CA PRO A 123 14.46 5.18 3.80
C PRO A 123 13.85 4.10 4.71
N GLU A 124 14.46 3.88 5.87
CA GLU A 124 14.01 2.87 6.84
C GLU A 124 12.54 3.04 7.24
N GLY A 125 12.07 4.28 7.39
CA GLY A 125 10.67 4.55 7.71
C GLY A 125 9.68 4.02 6.67
N LEU A 126 10.03 4.05 5.38
CA LEU A 126 9.16 3.49 4.34
C LEU A 126 9.16 1.96 4.37
N LEU A 127 10.32 1.35 4.62
CA LEU A 127 10.43 -0.10 4.78
C LEU A 127 9.61 -0.57 5.99
N TRP A 128 9.72 0.14 7.11
CA TRP A 128 8.96 -0.14 8.33
C TRP A 128 7.45 0.01 8.08
N LEU A 129 7.03 1.07 7.37
CA LEU A 129 5.62 1.33 7.06
C LEU A 129 5.00 0.20 6.24
N LEU A 130 5.73 -0.30 5.23
CA LEU A 130 5.28 -1.45 4.44
C LEU A 130 5.25 -2.73 5.27
N ALA A 131 6.31 -3.01 6.04
CA ALA A 131 6.33 -4.18 6.91
C ALA A 131 5.15 -4.17 7.90
N PHE A 132 4.83 -3.02 8.48
CA PHE A 132 3.68 -2.85 9.37
C PHE A 132 2.33 -3.01 8.66
N TYR A 133 2.18 -2.50 7.44
CA TYR A 133 0.92 -2.62 6.70
C TYR A 133 0.54 -4.08 6.41
N TYR A 134 1.52 -4.90 6.02
CA TYR A 134 1.30 -6.31 5.66
C TYR A 134 1.34 -7.27 6.83
N SER A 135 2.04 -6.91 7.91
CA SER A 135 2.15 -7.73 9.11
C SER A 135 1.99 -6.86 10.37
N PRO A 136 0.80 -6.31 10.65
CA PRO A 136 0.60 -5.36 11.75
C PRO A 136 0.84 -5.96 13.14
N GLN A 137 0.70 -7.28 13.26
CA GLN A 137 0.87 -8.02 14.52
C GLN A 137 2.33 -8.41 14.80
N ASP A 138 3.23 -8.27 13.81
CA ASP A 138 4.63 -8.64 13.99
C ASP A 138 5.29 -7.76 15.04
N GLY A 139 6.02 -8.40 15.96
CA GLY A 139 6.84 -7.69 16.94
C GLY A 139 8.01 -6.95 16.29
N SER A 140 8.64 -6.05 17.04
CA SER A 140 9.76 -5.22 16.54
C SER A 140 10.89 -6.04 15.89
N GLN A 141 11.25 -7.19 16.47
CA GLN A 141 12.30 -8.07 15.92
C GLN A 141 11.91 -8.71 14.57
N GLN A 142 10.67 -9.22 14.46
CA GLN A 142 10.16 -9.78 13.20
C GLN A 142 10.07 -8.71 12.11
N ARG A 143 9.68 -7.49 12.49
CA ARG A 143 9.58 -6.36 11.59
C ARG A 143 10.93 -5.91 11.07
N VAL A 144 11.96 -5.87 11.92
CA VAL A 144 13.34 -5.60 11.50
C VAL A 144 13.82 -6.63 10.48
N GLN A 145 13.55 -7.92 10.70
CA GLN A 145 13.89 -8.97 9.75
C GLN A 145 13.17 -8.75 8.41
N THR A 146 11.87 -8.46 8.44
CA THR A 146 11.07 -8.15 7.24
C THR A 146 11.64 -6.95 6.48
N MET A 147 12.08 -5.90 7.18
CA MET A 147 12.68 -4.71 6.55
C MET A 147 13.99 -5.04 5.83
N VAL A 148 14.85 -5.88 6.40
CA VAL A 148 16.11 -6.30 5.78
C VAL A 148 15.84 -7.06 4.49
N GLU A 149 14.90 -8.00 4.53
CA GLU A 149 14.52 -8.79 3.35
C GLU A 149 13.84 -7.94 2.28
N LEU A 150 12.96 -7.03 2.70
CA LEU A 150 12.29 -6.05 1.83
C LEU A 150 13.31 -5.16 1.12
N LYS A 151 14.32 -4.68 1.85
CA LYS A 151 15.41 -3.90 1.29
C LYS A 151 16.19 -4.69 0.25
N ALA A 152 16.55 -5.94 0.54
CA ALA A 152 17.26 -6.81 -0.39
C ALA A 152 16.45 -7.04 -1.67
N LEU A 153 15.14 -7.32 -1.53
CA LEU A 153 14.21 -7.46 -2.65
C LEU A 153 14.16 -6.18 -3.50
N LEU A 154 13.95 -5.01 -2.88
CA LEU A 154 13.91 -3.73 -3.57
C LEU A 154 15.21 -3.44 -4.31
N SER A 155 16.37 -3.66 -3.67
CA SER A 155 17.68 -3.49 -4.33
C SER A 155 17.83 -4.39 -5.54
N HIS A 156 17.38 -5.65 -5.45
CA HIS A 156 17.42 -6.57 -6.59
C HIS A 156 16.47 -6.14 -7.72
N LEU A 157 15.24 -5.74 -7.40
CA LEU A 157 14.26 -5.25 -8.38
C LEU A 157 14.72 -3.98 -9.08
N LEU A 158 15.28 -3.01 -8.33
CA LEU A 158 15.84 -1.78 -8.90
C LEU A 158 17.07 -2.06 -9.76
N MET A 159 17.89 -3.04 -9.40
CA MET A 159 19.01 -3.49 -10.25
C MET A 159 18.51 -4.08 -11.57
N LEU A 160 17.47 -4.92 -11.53
CA LEU A 160 16.86 -5.51 -12.73
C LEU A 160 16.27 -4.43 -13.65
N LEU A 161 15.58 -3.44 -13.09
CA LEU A 161 15.05 -2.29 -13.83
C LEU A 161 16.14 -1.48 -14.55
N ARG A 162 17.30 -1.33 -13.91
CA ARG A 162 18.44 -0.56 -14.45
C ARG A 162 19.28 -1.37 -15.45
N GLY A 163 19.03 -2.66 -15.59
CA GLY A 163 19.72 -3.54 -16.54
C GLY A 163 19.23 -3.37 -17.98
N GLU A 164 20.04 -3.80 -18.96
CA GLU A 164 19.71 -3.64 -20.39
C GLU A 164 18.52 -4.50 -20.86
N ARG A 165 18.16 -5.57 -20.14
CA ARG A 165 17.06 -6.47 -20.49
C ARG A 165 16.34 -6.98 -19.24
N LEU A 166 15.21 -6.35 -18.91
CA LEU A 166 14.27 -6.89 -17.93
C LEU A 166 13.48 -8.03 -18.58
N SER A 167 13.48 -9.23 -17.99
CA SER A 167 12.65 -10.35 -18.44
C SER A 167 11.66 -10.76 -17.36
N ALA A 168 10.52 -11.32 -17.76
CA ALA A 168 9.52 -11.85 -16.83
C ALA A 168 10.09 -12.98 -15.94
N VAL A 169 11.02 -13.77 -16.48
CA VAL A 169 11.72 -14.84 -15.74
C VAL A 169 12.61 -14.26 -14.64
N ASP A 170 13.26 -13.13 -14.88
CA ASP A 170 14.10 -12.48 -13.86
C ASP A 170 13.24 -11.87 -12.74
N VAL A 171 12.09 -11.29 -13.10
CA VAL A 171 11.09 -10.80 -12.14
C VAL A 171 10.52 -11.96 -11.30
N GLN A 172 10.29 -13.12 -11.91
CA GLN A 172 9.80 -14.31 -11.20
C GLN A 172 10.87 -14.92 -10.28
N LYS A 173 12.15 -14.91 -10.68
CA LYS A 173 13.26 -15.32 -9.80
C LYS A 173 13.51 -14.34 -8.67
N ALA A 174 13.23 -13.05 -8.89
CA ALA A 174 13.28 -12.01 -7.88
C ALA A 174 12.18 -12.15 -6.82
N ALA A 175 11.03 -12.74 -7.18
CA ALA A 175 10.01 -13.13 -6.20
C ALA A 175 10.62 -14.19 -5.27
N PRO A 176 10.98 -13.84 -4.02
CA PRO A 176 11.87 -14.69 -3.26
C PRO A 176 11.12 -15.80 -2.54
N ARG A 177 11.84 -16.89 -2.31
CA ARG A 177 11.61 -17.91 -1.26
C ARG A 177 11.79 -17.34 0.16
N ALA A 178 11.50 -16.05 0.36
CA ALA A 178 11.69 -15.32 1.62
C ALA A 178 10.44 -15.42 2.49
N PRO A 179 10.56 -15.29 3.82
CA PRO A 179 9.42 -15.27 4.73
C PRO A 179 8.58 -13.98 4.65
N ILE A 180 8.93 -13.01 3.79
CA ILE A 180 8.13 -11.81 3.54
C ILE A 180 6.73 -12.18 3.02
N CYS A 181 5.71 -11.44 3.49
CA CYS A 181 4.33 -11.54 3.00
C CYS A 181 4.27 -11.52 1.46
N GLY A 182 3.72 -12.59 0.86
CA GLY A 182 3.63 -12.73 -0.60
C GLY A 182 2.81 -11.61 -1.27
N GLN A 183 1.85 -11.01 -0.56
CA GLN A 183 1.08 -9.87 -1.05
C GLN A 183 1.95 -8.62 -1.20
N LEU A 184 2.89 -8.38 -0.27
CA LEU A 184 3.84 -7.28 -0.36
C LEU A 184 4.74 -7.45 -1.59
N VAL A 185 5.28 -8.66 -1.80
CA VAL A 185 6.12 -8.98 -2.96
C VAL A 185 5.34 -8.72 -4.25
N ARG A 186 4.13 -9.28 -4.38
CA ARG A 186 3.29 -9.08 -5.57
C ARG A 186 2.96 -7.61 -5.80
N ARG A 187 2.61 -6.86 -4.74
CA ARG A 187 2.32 -5.42 -4.90
C ARG A 187 3.53 -4.64 -5.39
N LEU A 188 4.73 -4.93 -4.88
CA LEU A 188 5.95 -4.28 -5.38
C LEU A 188 6.19 -4.60 -6.85
N LEU A 189 6.03 -5.86 -7.24
CA LEU A 189 6.16 -6.30 -8.62
C LEU A 189 5.14 -5.62 -9.54
N LEU A 190 3.86 -5.65 -9.18
CA LEU A 190 2.80 -5.01 -9.96
C LEU A 190 3.00 -3.50 -10.05
N SER A 191 3.38 -2.84 -8.95
CA SER A 191 3.68 -1.41 -8.93
C SER A 191 4.86 -1.06 -9.85
N LEU A 192 5.89 -1.90 -9.86
CA LEU A 192 7.03 -1.79 -10.77
C LEU A 192 6.58 -1.94 -12.23
N LEU A 193 5.82 -3.00 -12.54
CA LEU A 193 5.34 -3.28 -13.89
C LEU A 193 4.41 -2.20 -14.43
N LEU A 194 3.67 -1.49 -13.57
CA LEU A 194 2.74 -0.43 -13.99
C LEU A 194 3.39 0.95 -14.01
N TRP A 195 4.29 1.28 -13.09
CA TRP A 195 4.76 2.66 -12.89
C TRP A 195 6.12 2.94 -13.54
N THR A 196 6.83 1.94 -14.04
CA THR A 196 8.07 2.13 -14.80
C THR A 196 7.87 1.78 -16.28
N PRO A 197 8.41 2.59 -17.22
CA PRO A 197 8.31 2.29 -18.64
C PRO A 197 9.02 0.98 -19.03
N GLU A 198 10.05 0.58 -18.29
CA GLU A 198 10.78 -0.68 -18.49
C GLU A 198 9.95 -1.91 -18.12
N GLY A 199 8.98 -1.75 -17.20
CA GLY A 199 8.08 -2.81 -16.77
C GLY A 199 6.94 -3.08 -17.74
N HIS A 200 6.49 -2.06 -18.49
CA HIS A 200 5.32 -2.16 -19.38
C HIS A 200 5.41 -3.30 -20.41
N PRO A 201 6.55 -3.53 -21.10
CA PRO A 201 6.64 -4.57 -22.13
C PRO A 201 6.49 -6.00 -21.59
N ILE A 202 6.86 -6.24 -20.32
CA ILE A 202 6.83 -7.58 -19.71
C ILE A 202 5.65 -7.78 -18.75
N ALA A 203 4.85 -6.73 -18.51
CA ALA A 203 3.77 -6.74 -17.54
C ALA A 203 2.77 -7.87 -17.76
N ARG A 204 2.36 -8.11 -19.01
CA ARG A 204 1.42 -9.20 -19.36
C ARG A 204 1.96 -10.57 -18.99
N GLU A 205 3.19 -10.88 -19.41
CA GLU A 205 3.83 -12.16 -19.15
C GLU A 205 4.04 -12.39 -17.65
N ALA A 206 4.55 -11.37 -16.95
CA ALA A 206 4.77 -11.43 -15.50
C ALA A 206 3.46 -11.60 -14.72
N VAL A 207 2.39 -10.87 -15.07
CA VAL A 207 1.07 -11.00 -14.45
C VAL A 207 0.49 -12.40 -14.68
N THR A 208 0.59 -12.93 -15.89
CA THR A 208 0.14 -14.30 -16.21
C THR A 208 0.88 -15.34 -15.35
N HIS A 209 2.19 -15.16 -15.14
CA HIS A 209 2.95 -16.03 -14.26
C HIS A 209 2.61 -15.87 -12.77
N MET A 210 2.25 -14.67 -12.33
CA MET A 210 1.83 -14.41 -10.95
C MET A 210 0.42 -14.95 -10.67
N ALA A 211 -0.50 -14.89 -11.63
CA ALA A 211 -1.90 -15.33 -11.53
C ALA A 211 -2.08 -16.86 -11.58
N HIS A 212 -1.31 -17.58 -10.77
CA HIS A 212 -1.27 -19.06 -10.74
C HIS A 212 -2.35 -19.71 -9.88
N THR A 213 -3.10 -18.94 -9.09
CA THR A 213 -4.24 -19.40 -8.28
C THR A 213 -5.38 -18.38 -8.32
N ASP A 214 -6.62 -18.82 -8.10
CA ASP A 214 -7.79 -17.94 -8.07
C ASP A 214 -7.64 -16.83 -7.03
N ALA A 215 -7.15 -17.17 -5.83
CA ALA A 215 -6.91 -16.21 -4.76
C ALA A 215 -5.90 -15.10 -5.16
N VAL A 216 -4.81 -15.48 -5.83
CA VAL A 216 -3.82 -14.50 -6.31
C VAL A 216 -4.36 -13.71 -7.49
N THR A 217 -5.18 -14.33 -8.34
CA THR A 217 -5.84 -13.65 -9.46
C THR A 217 -6.78 -12.57 -8.96
N HIS A 218 -7.63 -12.88 -7.98
CA HIS A 218 -8.52 -11.90 -7.33
C HIS A 218 -7.74 -10.76 -6.67
N GLU A 219 -6.63 -11.07 -5.98
CA GLU A 219 -5.75 -10.05 -5.40
C GLU A 219 -5.18 -9.10 -6.47
N ILE A 220 -4.70 -9.64 -7.60
CA ILE A 220 -4.16 -8.83 -8.71
C ILE A 220 -5.27 -7.96 -9.32
N VAL A 221 -6.47 -8.52 -9.53
CA VAL A 221 -7.63 -7.77 -10.03
C VAL A 221 -7.98 -6.61 -9.09
N GLY A 222 -8.08 -6.88 -7.78
CA GLY A 222 -8.35 -5.84 -6.78
C GLY A 222 -7.29 -4.74 -6.76
N PHE A 223 -6.00 -5.10 -6.89
CA PHE A 223 -4.93 -4.13 -7.02
C PHE A 223 -5.07 -3.26 -8.27
N LEU A 224 -5.39 -3.86 -9.42
CA LEU A 224 -5.54 -3.15 -10.69
C LEU A 224 -6.74 -2.20 -10.67
N ASP A 225 -7.88 -2.63 -10.14
CA ASP A 225 -9.07 -1.78 -9.97
C ASP A 225 -8.78 -0.57 -9.09
N GLN A 226 -8.13 -0.81 -7.94
CA GLN A 226 -7.74 0.26 -7.02
C GLN A 226 -6.74 1.22 -7.69
N THR A 227 -5.80 0.68 -8.47
CA THR A 227 -4.82 1.48 -9.21
C THR A 227 -5.48 2.32 -10.29
N LEU A 228 -6.45 1.79 -11.03
CA LEU A 228 -7.18 2.53 -12.07
C LEU A 228 -7.98 3.68 -11.50
N TYR A 229 -8.72 3.44 -10.41
CA TYR A 229 -9.46 4.49 -9.70
C TYR A 229 -8.55 5.69 -9.34
N ARG A 230 -7.30 5.40 -8.93
CA ARG A 230 -6.30 6.43 -8.64
C ARG A 230 -5.68 7.07 -9.87
N LEU A 231 -5.36 6.29 -10.91
CA LEU A 231 -4.70 6.80 -12.11
C LEU A 231 -5.57 7.80 -12.86
N ASP A 232 -6.89 7.72 -12.72
CA ASP A 232 -7.81 8.76 -13.21
C ASP A 232 -7.50 10.15 -12.61
N HIS A 233 -6.87 10.19 -11.42
CA HIS A 233 -6.48 11.43 -10.74
C HIS A 233 -5.02 11.86 -11.02
N LEU A 234 -4.15 10.95 -11.52
CA LEU A 234 -2.71 11.18 -11.68
C LEU A 234 -2.22 11.36 -13.13
N CYS A 235 -3.12 11.25 -14.13
CA CYS A 235 -2.84 11.50 -15.55
C CYS A 235 -1.69 10.69 -16.18
N VAL A 236 -1.46 9.45 -15.73
CA VAL A 236 -0.46 8.53 -16.32
C VAL A 236 -1.15 7.59 -17.32
N GLU A 237 -1.33 8.05 -18.56
CA GLU A 237 -2.16 7.36 -19.57
C GLU A 237 -1.63 5.96 -19.95
N ALA A 238 -0.31 5.81 -20.06
CA ALA A 238 0.30 4.52 -20.44
C ALA A 238 0.03 3.44 -19.39
N SER A 239 0.28 3.74 -18.11
CA SER A 239 -0.02 2.84 -16.98
C SER A 239 -1.51 2.54 -16.88
N ARG A 240 -2.37 3.53 -17.13
CA ARG A 240 -3.83 3.36 -17.09
C ARG A 240 -4.31 2.42 -18.19
N LYS A 241 -3.84 2.62 -19.41
CA LYS A 241 -4.16 1.74 -20.55
C LYS A 241 -3.71 0.30 -20.26
N LEU A 242 -2.48 0.13 -19.80
CA LEU A 242 -1.94 -1.18 -19.45
C LEU A 242 -2.75 -1.88 -18.35
N ALA A 243 -3.10 -1.16 -17.28
CA ALA A 243 -3.91 -1.73 -16.20
C ALA A 243 -5.31 -2.16 -16.67
N ARG A 244 -5.95 -1.41 -17.58
CA ARG A 244 -7.24 -1.81 -18.19
C ARG A 244 -7.11 -3.06 -19.06
N GLU A 245 -6.05 -3.16 -19.85
CA GLU A 245 -5.79 -4.33 -20.70
C GLU A 245 -5.56 -5.58 -19.85
N LEU A 246 -4.76 -5.48 -18.79
CA LEU A 246 -4.52 -6.58 -17.84
C LEU A 246 -5.80 -7.03 -17.14
N LEU A 247 -6.66 -6.10 -16.71
CA LEU A 247 -7.95 -6.44 -16.11
C LEU A 247 -8.88 -7.18 -17.07
N GLN A 248 -8.95 -6.76 -18.33
CA GLN A 248 -9.77 -7.44 -19.33
C GLN A 248 -9.30 -8.88 -19.58
N GLU A 249 -7.99 -9.10 -19.58
CA GLU A 249 -7.40 -10.43 -19.76
C GLU A 249 -7.64 -11.35 -18.56
N LEU A 250 -7.49 -10.83 -17.35
CA LEU A 250 -7.74 -11.61 -16.12
C LEU A 250 -9.23 -11.87 -15.91
N GLY A 251 -10.10 -10.90 -16.24
CA GLY A 251 -11.56 -11.06 -16.16
C GLY A 251 -12.13 -12.03 -17.20
N ALA A 252 -11.36 -12.41 -18.22
CA ALA A 252 -11.73 -13.50 -19.13
C ALA A 252 -11.35 -14.89 -18.60
N GLN A 253 -10.55 -14.96 -17.53
CA GLN A 253 -10.04 -16.19 -16.92
C GLN A 253 -10.76 -16.59 -15.62
N VAL A 254 -11.52 -15.66 -15.03
CA VAL A 254 -12.32 -15.81 -13.79
C VAL A 254 -13.80 -15.88 -14.14
#